data_AF-A0A9W7YSD6-F1
#
_entry.id   AF-A0A9W7YSD6-F1
#
_cell.length_a   1.000
_cell.length_b   1.000
_cell.length_c   1.000
_cell.angle_alpha   90.00
_cell.angle_beta   90.00
_cell.angle_gamma   90.00
#
_symmetry.space_group_name_H-M   'P 1'
#
loop_
_entity.id
_entity.type
_entity.pdbx_description
1 polymer ?
#
loop_
_entity_poly.entity_id
_entity_poly.type
_entity_poly.pdbx_seq_one_letter_code
_entity_poly.pdbx_strand_id
1 'polypeptide(L)'
;MLDTSGAESIVAVASPFLGQSESVLLLKDYLPHMTKSEIHACMTAGFATVSGSTLQGYIALGVDPKNIITACIMSIPCSLALSKIRYPETDEPLTRGKVIEPPRTSEDANILHAIGNGAAIGMNLSLLIAANLISVISL
;
A
#
# COMPACT_ATOMS: atom_id res chain seq x y z
N MET A 1 -13.02 -9.95 11.06
CA MET A 1 -12.37 -11.27 11.23
C MET A 1 -11.05 -11.19 12.00
N LEU A 2 -10.28 -10.09 11.95
CA LEU A 2 -8.99 -9.97 12.68
C LEU A 2 -8.98 -8.96 13.85
N ASP A 3 -10.11 -8.32 14.17
CA ASP A 3 -10.22 -7.28 15.22
C ASP A 3 -9.13 -6.19 15.16
N THR A 4 -8.65 -5.92 13.95
CA THR A 4 -7.65 -4.92 13.60
C THR A 4 -8.27 -3.53 13.51
N SER A 5 -7.42 -2.51 13.67
CA SER A 5 -7.83 -1.12 13.60
C SER A 5 -8.29 -0.72 12.20
N GLY A 6 -9.15 0.32 12.11
CA GLY A 6 -9.68 0.81 10.84
C GLY A 6 -8.59 1.28 9.87
N ALA A 7 -7.60 2.02 10.38
CA ALA A 7 -6.51 2.56 9.58
C ALA A 7 -5.66 1.44 8.92
N GLU A 8 -5.18 0.47 9.70
CA GLU A 8 -4.34 -0.62 9.17
C GLU A 8 -5.11 -1.54 8.22
N SER A 9 -6.41 -1.74 8.45
CA SER A 9 -7.25 -2.57 7.59
C SER A 9 -7.51 -1.92 6.23
N ILE A 10 -7.75 -0.60 6.20
CA ILE A 10 -7.90 0.16 4.96
C ILE A 10 -6.62 0.10 4.15
N VAL A 11 -5.46 0.28 4.79
CA VAL A 11 -4.18 0.21 4.11
C VAL A 11 -3.93 -1.18 3.56
N ALA A 12 -4.13 -2.23 4.35
CA ALA A 12 -3.92 -3.60 3.89
C ALA A 12 -4.75 -3.95 2.64
N VAL A 13 -5.99 -3.44 2.56
CA VAL A 13 -6.85 -3.62 1.38
C VAL A 13 -6.44 -2.72 0.21
N ALA A 14 -5.88 -1.54 0.48
CA ALA A 14 -5.45 -0.59 -0.54
C ALA A 14 -4.06 -0.90 -1.13
N SER A 15 -3.16 -1.55 -0.38
CA SER A 15 -1.77 -1.84 -0.78
C SER A 15 -1.59 -2.68 -2.05
N PRO A 16 -2.51 -3.60 -2.44
CA PRO A 16 -2.47 -4.25 -3.74
C PRO A 16 -2.71 -3.29 -4.93
N PHE A 17 -3.38 -2.17 -4.70
CA PHE A 17 -3.70 -1.20 -5.74
C PHE A 17 -2.73 -0.03 -5.73
N LEU A 18 -2.40 0.45 -4.53
CA LEU A 18 -1.49 1.56 -4.26
C LEU A 18 -0.15 0.99 -3.80
N GLY A 19 0.93 1.27 -4.51
CA GLY A 19 2.25 0.76 -4.13
C GLY A 19 2.67 1.17 -2.72
N GLN A 20 3.71 0.54 -2.18
CA GLN A 20 4.27 0.82 -0.84
C GLN A 20 4.47 2.32 -0.55
N SER A 21 4.85 3.11 -1.55
CA SER A 21 5.05 4.57 -1.44
C SER A 21 3.74 5.37 -1.47
N GLU A 22 2.73 4.88 -2.19
CA GLU A 22 1.42 5.54 -2.35
C GLU A 22 0.48 5.22 -1.19
N SER A 23 0.60 4.02 -0.61
CA SER A 23 -0.11 3.61 0.60
C SER A 23 0.18 4.53 1.80
N VAL A 24 1.34 5.19 1.83
CA VAL A 24 1.70 6.17 2.88
C VAL A 24 0.84 7.45 2.78
N LEU A 25 0.38 7.84 1.58
CA LEU A 25 -0.52 8.99 1.45
C LEU A 25 -1.85 8.76 2.15
N LEU A 26 -2.38 7.54 2.12
CA LEU A 26 -3.60 7.18 2.84
C LEU A 26 -3.45 7.32 4.35
N LEU A 27 -2.23 7.13 4.85
CA LEU A 27 -1.90 7.16 6.27
C LEU A 27 -1.40 8.51 6.76
N LYS A 28 -1.06 9.44 5.88
CA LYS A 28 -0.34 10.67 6.23
C LYS A 28 -0.94 11.39 7.43
N ASP A 29 -2.26 11.46 7.48
CA ASP A 29 -2.99 12.18 8.52
C ASP A 29 -3.24 11.32 9.78
N TYR A 30 -3.20 9.99 9.65
CA TYR A 30 -3.32 9.03 10.75
C TYR A 30 -1.99 8.71 11.41
N LEU A 31 -0.87 8.85 10.69
CA LEU A 31 0.48 8.46 11.12
C LEU A 31 0.91 8.99 12.50
N PRO A 32 0.61 10.26 12.89
CA PRO A 32 0.97 10.78 14.21
C PRO A 32 0.23 10.12 15.37
N HIS A 33 -0.90 9.46 15.06
CA HIS A 33 -1.85 8.90 16.01
C HIS A 33 -1.83 7.37 16.01
N MET A 34 -1.04 6.75 15.13
CA MET A 34 -0.97 5.30 15.01
C MET A 34 -0.01 4.67 16.03
N THR A 35 -0.36 3.49 16.51
CA THR A 35 0.54 2.68 17.34
C THR A 35 1.68 2.12 16.49
N LYS A 36 2.74 1.68 17.16
CA LYS A 36 3.87 1.04 16.48
C LYS A 36 3.45 -0.26 15.77
N SER A 37 2.46 -0.98 16.31
CA SER A 37 1.94 -2.20 15.69
C SER A 37 1.14 -1.89 14.43
N GLU A 38 0.32 -0.84 14.43
CA GLU A 38 -0.41 -0.40 13.23
C GLU A 38 0.54 0.04 12.11
N ILE A 39 1.59 0.81 12.45
CA ILE A 39 2.62 1.22 11.49
C ILE A 39 3.34 -0.03 10.93
N HIS A 40 3.70 -0.98 11.80
CA HIS A 40 4.33 -2.22 11.37
C HIS A 40 3.43 -3.04 10.43
N ALA A 41 2.14 -3.12 10.72
CA ALA A 41 1.16 -3.79 9.86
C ALA A 41 1.05 -3.11 8.49
N CYS A 42 1.01 -1.78 8.45
CA CYS A 42 0.95 -1.03 7.20
C CYS A 42 2.20 -1.21 6.34
N MET A 43 3.39 -1.17 6.95
CA MET A 43 4.64 -1.43 6.24
C MET A 43 4.68 -2.88 5.72
N THR A 44 4.32 -3.84 6.57
CA THR A 44 4.31 -5.27 6.20
C THR A 44 3.35 -5.54 5.05
N ALA A 45 2.15 -4.94 5.07
CA ALA A 45 1.19 -5.03 3.97
C ALA A 45 1.77 -4.46 2.68
N GLY A 46 2.35 -3.26 2.72
CA GLY A 46 2.97 -2.62 1.56
C GLY A 46 4.10 -3.42 0.93
N PHE A 47 4.91 -4.12 1.72
CA PHE A 47 5.99 -4.99 1.22
C PHE A 47 5.52 -6.39 0.78
N ALA A 48 4.41 -6.88 1.34
CA ALA A 48 3.87 -8.20 1.02
C ALA A 48 3.05 -8.20 -0.28
N THR A 49 2.62 -7.04 -0.76
CA THR A 49 1.81 -6.88 -1.96
C THR A 49 2.59 -6.26 -3.11
N VAL A 50 2.10 -6.48 -4.32
CA VAL A 50 2.60 -5.81 -5.54
C VAL A 50 1.66 -4.66 -5.87
N SER A 51 2.24 -3.53 -6.30
CA SER A 51 1.46 -2.37 -6.77
C SER A 51 0.68 -2.69 -8.03
N GLY A 52 -0.53 -2.13 -8.18
CA GLY A 52 -1.30 -2.23 -9.41
C GLY A 52 -0.55 -1.66 -10.63
N SER A 53 0.29 -0.65 -10.41
CA SER A 53 1.12 -0.06 -11.48
C SER A 53 2.16 -1.02 -12.07
N THR A 54 2.71 -1.94 -11.26
CA THR A 54 3.69 -2.94 -11.71
C THR A 54 3.03 -4.26 -12.12
N LEU A 55 1.81 -4.52 -11.66
CA LEU A 55 1.02 -5.71 -12.00
C LEU A 55 0.85 -5.87 -13.53
N GLN A 56 0.53 -4.80 -14.25
CA GLN A 56 0.43 -4.84 -15.71
C GLN A 56 1.76 -5.18 -16.39
N GLY A 57 2.88 -4.75 -15.79
CA GLY A 57 4.23 -5.11 -16.27
C GLY A 57 4.48 -6.62 -16.17
N TYR A 58 4.10 -7.26 -15.06
CA TYR A 58 4.24 -8.70 -14.92
C TYR A 58 3.34 -9.50 -15.89
N ILE A 59 2.13 -9.01 -16.14
CA ILE A 59 1.24 -9.60 -17.15
C ILE A 59 1.89 -9.50 -18.55
N ALA A 60 2.49 -8.36 -18.88
CA ALA A 60 3.19 -8.16 -20.15
C ALA A 60 4.42 -9.07 -20.31
N LEU A 61 5.05 -9.49 -19.20
CA LEU A 61 6.13 -10.48 -19.19
C LEU A 61 5.65 -11.94 -19.34
N GLY A 62 4.33 -12.17 -19.47
CA GLY A 62 3.75 -13.50 -19.72
C GLY A 62 3.31 -14.25 -18.47
N VAL A 63 3.24 -13.60 -17.31
CA VAL A 63 2.70 -14.21 -16.10
C VAL A 63 1.17 -14.28 -16.16
N ASP A 64 0.59 -15.42 -15.75
CA ASP A 64 -0.87 -15.60 -15.72
C ASP A 64 -1.52 -14.55 -14.80
N PRO A 65 -2.41 -13.68 -15.34
CA PRO A 65 -3.11 -12.68 -14.55
C PRO A 65 -3.89 -13.27 -13.38
N LYS A 66 -4.44 -14.48 -13.53
CA LYS A 66 -5.22 -15.13 -12.48
C LYS A 66 -4.35 -15.44 -11.26
N ASN A 67 -3.13 -15.88 -11.48
CA ASN A 67 -2.20 -16.24 -10.41
C ASN A 67 -1.72 -15.01 -9.65
N ILE A 68 -1.37 -13.92 -10.35
CA ILE A 68 -0.93 -12.68 -9.70
C ILE A 68 -2.06 -12.05 -8.90
N ILE A 69 -3.27 -11.94 -9.46
CA ILE A 69 -4.41 -11.34 -8.77
C ILE A 69 -4.77 -12.16 -7.53
N THR A 70 -4.76 -13.49 -7.65
CA THR A 70 -5.01 -14.38 -6.50
C THR A 70 -3.95 -14.21 -5.43
N ALA A 71 -2.67 -14.14 -5.81
CA ALA A 71 -1.57 -13.91 -4.87
C ALA A 71 -1.71 -12.56 -4.14
N CYS A 72 -2.02 -11.48 -4.86
CA CYS A 72 -2.25 -10.16 -4.27
C CYS A 72 -3.38 -10.17 -3.24
N ILE A 73 -4.52 -10.81 -3.55
CA ILE A 73 -5.65 -10.90 -2.62
C ILE A 73 -5.29 -11.75 -1.39
N MET A 74 -4.55 -12.84 -1.58
CA MET A 74 -4.10 -13.71 -0.47
C MET A 74 -3.05 -13.01 0.43
N SER A 75 -2.24 -12.11 -0.11
CA SER A 75 -1.26 -11.34 0.66
C SER A 75 -1.91 -10.40 1.69
N ILE A 76 -3.14 -9.94 1.46
CA ILE A 76 -3.85 -9.01 2.38
C ILE A 76 -4.04 -9.63 3.78
N PRO A 77 -4.78 -10.74 3.96
CA PRO A 77 -4.95 -11.34 5.29
C PRO A 77 -3.65 -11.95 5.82
N CYS A 78 -2.77 -12.46 4.95
CA CYS A 78 -1.52 -13.08 5.35
C CYS A 78 -0.55 -12.04 5.96
N SER A 79 -0.42 -10.87 5.34
CA SER A 79 0.46 -9.80 5.83
C SER A 79 0.01 -9.25 7.18
N LEU A 80 -1.31 -9.06 7.38
CA LEU A 80 -1.87 -8.66 8.67
C LEU A 80 -1.64 -9.73 9.75
N ALA A 81 -1.88 -11.00 9.44
CA ALA A 81 -1.67 -12.09 10.38
C ALA A 81 -0.19 -12.20 10.79
N LEU A 82 0.73 -12.18 9.82
CA LEU A 82 2.17 -12.26 10.08
C LEU A 82 2.68 -11.05 10.86
N SER A 83 2.20 -9.85 10.51
CA SER A 83 2.54 -8.62 11.23
C SER A 83 2.14 -8.72 12.71
N LYS A 84 0.89 -9.11 13.01
CA LYS A 84 0.40 -9.19 14.39
C LYS A 84 1.01 -10.34 15.19
N ILE A 85 1.48 -11.41 14.53
CA ILE A 85 2.30 -12.45 15.19
C ILE A 85 3.67 -11.89 15.58
N ARG A 86 4.28 -11.09 14.72
CA ARG A 86 5.63 -10.56 14.93
C ARG A 86 5.66 -9.37 15.88
N TYR A 87 4.70 -8.46 15.75
CA TYR A 87 4.56 -7.24 16.54
C TYR A 87 3.10 -7.09 16.97
N PRO A 88 2.69 -7.79 18.05
CA PRO A 88 1.32 -7.73 18.53
C PRO A 88 0.95 -6.34 19.02
N GLU A 89 -0.35 -6.02 18.97
CA GLU A 89 -0.89 -4.76 19.47
C GLU A 89 -0.82 -4.74 20.99
N THR A 90 -0.15 -3.73 21.56
CA THR A 90 -0.01 -3.55 23.02
C THR A 90 -0.74 -2.32 23.54
N ASP A 91 -1.10 -1.39 22.66
CA ASP A 91 -1.76 -0.12 22.98
C ASP A 91 -3.20 -0.11 22.43
N GLU A 92 -4.08 0.76 22.93
CA GLU A 92 -5.42 0.92 22.33
C GLU A 92 -5.34 1.78 21.06
N PRO A 93 -5.71 1.23 19.88
CA PRO A 93 -5.67 1.99 18.64
C PRO A 93 -6.83 2.99 18.54
N LEU A 94 -6.53 4.22 18.13
CA LEU A 94 -7.51 5.32 18.02
C LEU A 94 -8.61 5.07 16.98
N THR A 95 -8.33 4.29 15.93
CA THR A 95 -9.30 3.95 14.87
C THR A 95 -10.01 2.61 15.07
N ARG A 96 -9.90 2.00 16.25
CA ARG A 96 -10.65 0.79 16.62
C ARG A 96 -12.13 1.16 16.82
N GLY A 97 -12.93 1.01 15.76
CA GLY A 97 -14.39 1.22 15.80
C GLY A 97 -14.87 2.67 15.69
N LYS A 98 -13.98 3.65 15.44
CA LYS A 98 -14.33 5.06 15.18
C LYS A 98 -13.70 5.52 13.86
N VAL A 99 -14.54 6.02 12.95
CA VAL A 99 -14.09 6.70 11.72
C VAL A 99 -13.76 8.14 12.10
N ILE A 100 -12.49 8.40 12.42
CA ILE A 100 -11.99 9.76 12.59
C ILE A 100 -11.45 10.16 11.23
N GLU A 101 -12.22 10.89 10.42
CA GLU A 101 -11.71 11.47 9.18
C GLU A 101 -10.84 12.69 9.53
N PRO A 102 -9.51 12.63 9.38
CA PRO A 102 -8.71 13.84 9.45
C PRO A 102 -9.00 14.73 8.22
N PRO A 103 -8.82 16.06 8.35
CA PRO A 103 -9.12 17.01 7.29
C PRO A 103 -8.26 16.72 6.05
N ARG A 104 -8.92 16.39 4.93
CA ARG A 104 -8.29 16.17 3.63
C ARG A 104 -7.43 17.37 3.23
N THR A 105 -6.13 17.17 3.03
CA THR A 105 -5.20 18.26 2.71
C THR A 105 -5.06 18.53 1.19
N SER A 106 -5.70 17.75 0.32
CA SER A 106 -5.64 18.00 -1.13
C SER A 106 -6.90 17.56 -1.86
N GLU A 107 -7.58 18.52 -2.48
CA GLU A 107 -8.53 18.26 -3.56
C GLU A 107 -7.77 18.31 -4.89
N ASP A 108 -7.72 17.20 -5.61
CA ASP A 108 -7.52 17.31 -7.05
C ASP A 108 -8.73 18.06 -7.63
N ALA A 109 -8.50 19.28 -8.11
CA ALA A 109 -9.58 20.18 -8.54
C ALA A 109 -10.46 19.61 -9.68
N ASN A 110 -9.96 18.66 -10.47
CA ASN A 110 -10.73 17.96 -11.52
C ASN A 110 -10.09 16.61 -11.93
N ILE A 111 -10.86 15.78 -12.64
CA ILE A 111 -10.42 14.46 -13.16
C ILE A 111 -9.17 14.59 -14.06
N LEU A 112 -9.10 15.63 -14.89
CA LEU A 112 -7.96 15.85 -15.80
C LEU A 112 -6.65 16.12 -15.04
N HIS A 113 -6.73 16.83 -13.92
CA HIS A 113 -5.61 17.16 -13.05
C HIS A 113 -5.12 15.92 -12.31
N ALA A 114 -6.03 15.09 -11.80
CA ALA A 114 -5.69 13.80 -11.20
C ALA A 114 -4.98 12.87 -12.20
N ILE A 115 -5.45 12.80 -13.46
CA ILE A 115 -4.79 12.03 -14.53
C ILE A 115 -3.40 12.59 -14.82
N GLY A 116 -3.26 13.93 -14.93
CA GLY A 116 -1.98 14.58 -15.18
C GLY A 116 -0.96 14.33 -14.07
N ASN A 117 -1.38 14.47 -12.81
CA ASN A 117 -0.54 14.19 -11.64
C ASN A 117 -0.15 12.71 -11.58
N GLY A 118 -1.10 11.79 -11.81
CA GLY A 118 -0.84 10.36 -11.85
C GLY A 118 0.16 9.97 -12.94
N ALA A 119 0.05 10.56 -14.14
CA ALA A 119 0.99 10.33 -15.23
C ALA A 119 2.42 10.82 -14.90
N ALA A 120 2.55 11.99 -14.27
CA ALA A 120 3.84 12.52 -13.84
C ALA A 120 4.51 11.66 -12.76
N ILE A 121 3.73 11.17 -11.79
CA ILE A 121 4.22 10.24 -10.76
C ILE A 121 4.64 8.92 -11.40
N GLY A 122 3.82 8.36 -12.31
CA GLY A 122 4.11 7.12 -13.01
C GLY A 122 5.38 7.17 -13.86
N MET A 123 5.65 8.30 -14.52
CA MET A 123 6.88 8.49 -15.29
C MET A 123 8.14 8.39 -14.40
N ASN A 124 8.14 9.08 -13.26
CA ASN A 124 9.25 9.01 -12.31
C ASN A 124 9.43 7.59 -11.76
N LEU A 125 8.33 6.91 -11.41
CA LEU A 125 8.37 5.55 -10.89
C LEU A 125 8.96 4.57 -11.91
N SER A 126 8.55 4.67 -13.18
CA SER A 126 9.07 3.83 -14.27
C SER A 126 10.58 4.02 -14.47
N LEU A 127 11.05 5.27 -14.47
CA LEU A 127 12.48 5.58 -14.61
C LEU A 127 13.31 5.01 -13.45
N LEU A 128 12.81 5.12 -12.22
CA LEU A 128 13.45 4.55 -11.03
C LEU A 128 13.52 3.02 -11.09
N ILE A 129 12.46 2.35 -11.54
CA ILE A 129 12.44 0.90 -11.70
C ILE A 129 13.47 0.48 -12.77
N ALA A 130 13.49 1.16 -13.91
CA ALA A 130 14.44 0.86 -15.00
C ALA A 130 15.90 1.05 -14.56
N ALA A 131 16.21 2.16 -13.87
CA ALA A 131 17.55 2.43 -13.35
C ALA A 131 17.99 1.37 -12.33
N ASN A 132 17.11 0.99 -11.39
CA ASN A 132 17.39 -0.08 -10.44
C ASN A 132 17.61 -1.42 -11.15
N LEU A 133 16.82 -1.74 -12.16
CA LEU A 133 16.98 -3.00 -12.90
C LEU A 133 18.33 -3.08 -13.63
N ILE A 134 18.76 -1.99 -14.29
CA ILE A 134 20.09 -1.91 -14.92
C ILE A 134 21.19 -2.07 -13.86
N SER A 135 21.06 -1.37 -12.73
CA SER A 135 22.05 -1.45 -11.65
C SER A 135 22.17 -2.85 -11.06
N VAL A 136 21.05 -3.55 -10.85
CA VAL A 136 21.02 -4.90 -10.27
C VAL A 136 21.54 -5.95 -11.25
N ILE A 137 21.24 -5.83 -12.55
CA ILE A 137 21.76 -6.75 -13.58
C ILE A 137 23.26 -6.54 -13.80
N SER A 138 23.74 -5.31 -13.64
CA SER A 138 25.17 -4.99 -13.78
C SER A 138 26.03 -5.41 -12.59
N LEU A 139 25.43 -5.71 -11.44
CA LEU A 139 26.12 -6.11 -10.21
C LEU A 139 26.29 -7.64 -10.17
#